data_AF-A0A6G1GA29-F1
#
_entry.id   AF-A0A6G1GA29-F1
#
_cell.length_a   1.000
_cell.length_b   1.000
_cell.length_c   1.000
_cell.angle_alpha   90.00
_cell.angle_beta   90.00
_cell.angle_gamma   90.00
#
_symmetry.space_group_name_H-M   'P 1'
#
loop_
_entity.id
_entity.type
_entity.pdbx_description
1 polymer ?
#
loop_
_entity_poly.entity_id
_entity_poly.type
_entity_poly.pdbx_seq_one_letter_code
_entity_poly.pdbx_strand_id
1 'polypeptide(L)'
;IPAQAQRTSTTWTAEDDETLMAARASGLNWQPIASKYFPSKTANACRKRHERLMERRNAEDWDGIKWETLAREYMLVRRDMWTMLSDRLGEKSWQMIEAKCMEKGLKNIQAAHRSNQRKER
;
A
#
# COMPACT_ATOMS: atom_id res chain seq x y z
N ILE A 1 4.48 28.77 40.39
CA ILE A 1 3.66 28.37 39.22
C ILE A 1 3.67 26.84 39.19
N PRO A 2 2.53 26.15 39.35
CA PRO A 2 2.56 24.70 39.60
C PRO A 2 2.82 23.92 38.30
N ALA A 3 3.70 22.93 38.40
CA ALA A 3 4.01 21.98 37.35
C ALA A 3 2.76 21.14 37.04
N GLN A 4 2.25 21.24 35.81
CA GLN A 4 1.18 20.38 35.33
C GLN A 4 1.72 18.95 35.19
N ALA A 5 1.21 18.05 36.04
CA ALA A 5 1.41 16.62 35.90
C ALA A 5 0.90 16.18 34.52
N GLN A 6 1.83 15.85 33.62
CA GLN A 6 1.52 15.33 32.30
C GLN A 6 0.80 13.99 32.46
N ARG A 7 -0.50 14.01 32.20
CA ARG A 7 -1.32 12.79 32.09
C ARG A 7 -0.65 11.87 31.06
N THR A 8 -0.33 10.65 31.47
CA THR A 8 0.21 9.60 30.60
C THR A 8 -0.86 9.14 29.63
N SER A 9 -1.17 9.96 28.62
CA SER A 9 -2.10 9.60 27.56
C SER A 9 -1.41 8.68 26.56
N THR A 10 -1.79 7.40 26.60
CA THR A 10 -1.40 6.41 25.59
C THR A 10 -2.15 6.60 24.27
N THR A 11 -3.22 7.38 24.26
CA THR A 11 -4.03 7.69 23.08
C THR A 11 -3.31 8.70 22.18
N TRP A 12 -3.37 8.48 20.86
CA TRP A 12 -2.85 9.38 19.84
C TRP A 12 -3.96 10.28 19.31
N THR A 13 -3.75 11.60 19.31
CA THR A 13 -4.66 12.58 18.74
C THR A 13 -4.26 12.95 17.29
N ALA A 14 -5.11 13.71 16.60
CA ALA A 14 -4.77 14.26 15.28
C ALA A 14 -3.59 15.25 15.36
N GLU A 15 -3.55 16.09 16.40
CA GLU A 15 -2.44 17.01 16.66
C GLU A 15 -1.11 16.27 16.94
N ASP A 16 -1.18 15.14 17.65
CA ASP A 16 -0.02 14.26 17.85
C ASP A 16 0.48 13.71 16.50
N ASP A 17 -0.43 13.32 15.61
CA ASP A 17 -0.09 12.78 14.29
C ASP A 17 0.58 13.85 13.41
N GLU A 18 0.04 15.07 13.39
CA GLU A 18 0.63 16.21 12.67
C GLU A 18 2.04 16.52 13.18
N THR A 19 2.19 16.60 14.50
CA THR A 19 3.48 16.85 15.15
C THR A 19 4.50 15.74 14.84
N LEU A 20 4.08 14.48 14.89
CA LEU A 20 4.92 13.32 14.56
C LEU A 20 5.37 13.33 13.10
N MET A 21 4.47 13.65 12.17
CA MET A 21 4.75 13.74 10.74
C MET A 21 5.69 14.90 10.42
N ALA A 22 5.45 16.09 10.96
CA ALA A 22 6.29 17.27 10.76
C ALA A 22 7.70 17.06 11.33
N ALA A 23 7.80 16.53 12.55
CA ALA A 23 9.09 16.23 13.18
C ALA A 23 9.89 15.20 12.36
N ARG A 24 9.23 14.17 11.83
CA ARG A 24 9.89 13.19 10.96
C ARG A 24 10.31 13.78 9.62
N ALA A 25 9.48 14.63 9.02
CA ALA A 25 9.80 15.32 7.76
C ALA A 25 10.99 16.28 7.90
N SER A 26 11.19 16.88 9.08
CA SER A 26 12.37 17.71 9.39
C SER A 26 13.68 16.90 9.58
N GLY A 27 13.65 15.58 9.43
CA GLY A 27 14.82 14.71 9.51
C GLY A 27 15.17 14.20 10.90
N LEU A 28 14.35 14.46 11.92
CA LEU A 28 14.60 13.98 13.28
C LEU A 28 14.45 12.45 13.38
N ASN A 29 15.30 11.84 14.21
CA ASN A 29 15.23 10.42 14.55
C ASN A 29 14.21 10.16 15.68
N TRP A 30 13.75 8.92 15.83
CA TRP A 30 12.65 8.56 16.74
C TRP A 30 12.89 8.90 18.20
N GLN A 31 14.14 8.78 18.69
CA GLN A 31 14.51 9.15 20.05
C GLN A 31 14.35 10.66 20.30
N PRO A 32 14.99 11.55 19.51
CA PRO A 32 14.74 12.99 19.59
C PRO A 32 13.27 13.39 19.47
N ILE A 33 12.51 12.73 18.60
CA ILE A 33 11.07 13.01 18.43
C ILE A 33 10.30 12.68 19.71
N ALA A 34 10.51 11.48 20.27
CA ALA A 34 9.83 11.05 21.49
C ALA A 34 10.18 11.97 22.67
N SER A 35 11.47 12.23 22.91
CA SER A 35 11.90 13.06 24.05
C SER A 35 11.41 14.50 23.94
N LYS A 36 11.35 15.07 22.73
CA LYS A 36 11.00 16.49 22.53
C LYS A 36 9.49 16.75 22.48
N TYR A 37 8.73 15.86 21.85
CA TYR A 37 7.32 16.09 21.54
C TYR A 37 6.37 15.14 22.29
N PHE A 38 6.83 13.96 22.67
CA PHE A 38 5.98 12.92 23.26
C PHE A 38 6.63 12.31 24.52
N PRO A 39 6.83 13.08 25.61
CA PRO A 39 7.55 12.61 26.80
C PRO A 39 6.89 11.41 27.49
N SER A 40 5.59 11.18 27.24
CA SER A 40 4.84 10.02 27.74
C SER A 40 4.85 8.81 26.79
N LYS A 41 5.46 8.91 25.60
CA LYS A 41 5.50 7.86 24.58
C LYS A 41 6.95 7.49 24.25
N THR A 42 7.18 6.21 23.93
CA THR A 42 8.53 5.75 23.56
C THR A 42 8.84 6.05 22.09
N ALA A 43 10.14 6.08 21.76
CA ALA A 43 10.61 6.17 20.37
C ALA A 43 9.99 5.09 19.46
N ASN A 44 9.83 3.86 19.99
CA ASN A 44 9.20 2.77 19.27
C ASN A 44 7.69 3.00 19.03
N ALA A 45 7.00 3.62 20.00
CA ALA A 45 5.60 4.01 19.82
C ALA A 45 5.44 5.06 18.71
N CYS A 46 6.33 6.05 18.65
CA CYS A 46 6.37 7.06 17.59
C CYS A 46 6.61 6.41 16.22
N ARG A 47 7.58 5.50 16.11
CA ARG A 47 7.85 4.74 14.89
C ARG A 47 6.62 3.97 14.41
N LYS A 48 6.01 3.16 15.28
CA LYS A 48 4.83 2.35 14.94
C LYS A 48 3.63 3.20 14.54
N ARG A 49 3.43 4.35 15.19
CA ARG A 49 2.35 5.28 14.82
C ARG A 49 2.60 5.86 13.43
N HIS A 50 3.82 6.32 13.16
CA HIS A 50 4.20 6.84 11.85
C HIS A 50 4.06 5.79 10.75
N GLU A 51 4.51 4.55 10.97
CA GLU A 51 4.30 3.43 10.03
C GLU A 51 2.81 3.27 9.67
N ARG A 52 1.91 3.26 10.67
CA ARG A 52 0.46 3.18 10.44
C ARG A 52 -0.14 4.39 9.73
N LEU A 53 0.41 5.59 9.94
CA LEU A 53 -0.02 6.80 9.23
C LEU A 53 0.42 6.74 7.77
N MET A 54 1.64 6.27 7.50
CA MET A 54 2.15 6.09 6.15
C MET A 54 1.44 4.95 5.41
N GLU A 55 1.08 3.86 6.09
CA GLU A 55 0.27 2.78 5.51
C GLU A 55 -1.12 3.28 5.11
N ARG A 56 -1.78 4.08 5.98
CA ARG A 56 -3.05 4.72 5.65
C ARG A 56 -2.92 5.68 4.48
N ARG A 57 -1.90 6.55 4.50
CA ARG A 57 -1.64 7.46 3.40
C ARG A 57 -1.31 6.72 2.11
N ASN A 58 -0.53 5.65 2.14
CA ASN A 58 -0.20 4.84 0.97
C ASN A 58 -1.43 4.07 0.45
N ALA A 59 -2.34 3.66 1.33
CA ALA A 59 -3.62 3.07 0.93
C ALA A 59 -4.54 4.12 0.29
N GLU A 60 -4.53 5.35 0.80
CA GLU A 60 -5.22 6.52 0.22
C GLU A 60 -4.54 7.00 -1.08
N ASP A 61 -3.22 6.87 -1.22
CA ASP A 61 -2.46 7.22 -2.43
C ASP A 61 -2.68 6.17 -3.55
N TRP A 62 -2.96 4.90 -3.21
CA TRP A 62 -3.52 3.92 -4.17
C TRP A 62 -4.92 4.31 -4.66
N ASP A 63 -5.65 5.12 -3.88
CA ASP A 63 -6.95 5.71 -4.24
C ASP A 63 -6.80 6.95 -5.14
N GLY A 64 -5.57 7.40 -5.42
CA GLY A 64 -5.29 8.52 -6.32
C GLY A 64 -5.71 8.23 -7.77
N ILE A 65 -5.67 6.96 -8.19
CA ILE A 65 -6.34 6.54 -9.42
C ILE A 65 -7.79 6.22 -9.06
N LYS A 66 -8.66 7.21 -9.22
CA LYS A 66 -10.11 7.01 -9.12
C LYS A 66 -10.48 5.76 -9.92
N TRP A 67 -11.25 4.86 -9.31
CA TRP A 67 -11.75 3.64 -9.96
C TRP A 67 -12.25 3.87 -11.39
N GLU A 68 -12.97 4.97 -11.62
CA GLU A 68 -13.47 5.38 -12.93
C GLU A 68 -12.37 5.62 -13.97
N THR A 69 -11.24 6.22 -13.55
CA THR A 69 -10.08 6.43 -14.40
C THR A 69 -9.42 5.11 -14.73
N LEU A 70 -9.22 4.24 -13.72
CA LEU A 70 -8.69 2.90 -13.95
C LEU A 70 -9.57 2.11 -14.92
N ALA A 71 -10.89 2.11 -14.72
CA ALA A 71 -11.84 1.41 -15.58
C ALA A 71 -11.84 1.97 -17.01
N ARG A 72 -11.77 3.30 -17.19
CA ARG A 72 -11.67 3.93 -18.50
C ARG A 72 -10.40 3.51 -19.22
N GLU A 73 -9.24 3.69 -18.59
CA GLU A 73 -7.95 3.35 -19.19
C GLU A 73 -7.88 1.86 -19.50
N TYR A 74 -8.33 1.01 -18.57
CA TYR A 74 -8.44 -0.43 -18.81
C TYR A 74 -9.22 -0.72 -20.08
N MET A 75 -10.43 -0.18 -20.23
CA MET A 75 -11.27 -0.42 -21.40
C MET A 75 -10.65 0.08 -22.71
N LEU A 76 -9.87 1.16 -22.67
CA LEU A 76 -9.16 1.69 -23.85
C LEU A 76 -8.07 0.74 -24.35
N VAL A 77 -7.28 0.16 -23.43
CA VAL A 77 -6.14 -0.70 -23.81
C VAL A 77 -6.42 -2.20 -23.72
N ARG A 78 -7.60 -2.58 -23.19
CA ARG A 78 -8.00 -3.97 -22.91
C ARG A 78 -7.79 -4.89 -24.11
N ARG A 79 -8.26 -4.49 -25.29
CA ARG A 79 -8.16 -5.31 -26.50
C ARG A 79 -6.70 -5.63 -26.82
N ASP A 80 -5.86 -4.61 -26.91
CA ASP A 80 -4.46 -4.76 -27.33
C ASP A 80 -3.65 -5.58 -26.30
N MET A 81 -3.89 -5.34 -25.01
CA MET A 81 -3.27 -6.11 -23.92
C MET A 81 -3.56 -7.62 -24.05
N TRP A 82 -4.82 -7.98 -24.27
CA TRP A 82 -5.24 -9.37 -24.30
C TRP A 82 -5.02 -10.03 -25.66
N THR A 83 -5.02 -9.27 -26.76
CA THR A 83 -4.66 -9.78 -28.09
C THR A 83 -3.22 -10.28 -28.13
N MET A 84 -2.27 -9.58 -27.50
CA MET A 84 -0.89 -10.05 -27.41
C MET A 84 -0.79 -11.43 -26.75
N LEU A 85 -1.57 -11.67 -25.69
CA LEU A 85 -1.57 -12.95 -25.00
C LEU A 85 -2.30 -14.03 -25.80
N SER A 86 -3.42 -13.69 -26.46
CA SER A 86 -4.16 -14.64 -27.30
C SER A 86 -3.31 -15.13 -28.48
N ASP A 87 -2.57 -14.23 -29.12
CA ASP A 87 -1.69 -14.58 -30.24
C ASP A 87 -0.58 -15.55 -29.82
N ARG A 88 0.01 -15.34 -28.64
CA ARG A 88 1.02 -16.26 -28.07
C ARG A 88 0.45 -17.64 -27.73
N LEU A 89 -0.84 -17.72 -27.44
CA LEU A 89 -1.53 -18.98 -27.13
C LEU A 89 -2.12 -19.65 -28.37
N GLY A 90 -2.08 -19.01 -29.55
CA GLY A 90 -2.74 -19.49 -30.76
C GLY A 90 -4.28 -19.40 -30.69
N GLU A 91 -4.81 -18.59 -29.78
CA GLU A 91 -6.25 -18.46 -29.52
C GLU A 91 -6.82 -17.22 -30.23
N LYS A 92 -7.97 -17.38 -30.88
CA LYS A 92 -8.57 -16.28 -31.69
C LYS A 92 -9.39 -15.28 -30.86
N SER A 93 -9.73 -15.62 -29.61
CA SER A 93 -10.62 -14.81 -28.77
C SER A 93 -9.91 -14.26 -27.55
N TRP A 94 -9.43 -13.01 -27.65
CA TRP A 94 -8.82 -12.28 -26.53
C TRP A 94 -9.78 -12.13 -25.34
N GLN A 95 -11.09 -12.06 -25.58
CA GLN A 95 -12.13 -11.97 -24.55
C GLN A 95 -12.17 -13.24 -23.68
N MET A 96 -11.99 -14.41 -24.28
CA MET A 96 -11.97 -15.68 -23.55
C MET A 96 -10.70 -15.79 -22.69
N ILE A 97 -9.56 -15.29 -23.19
CA ILE A 97 -8.31 -15.26 -22.44
C ILE A 97 -8.43 -14.37 -21.21
N GLU A 98 -8.94 -13.15 -21.37
CA GLU A 98 -9.20 -12.24 -20.26
C GLU A 98 -10.13 -12.86 -19.22
N ALA A 99 -11.28 -13.40 -19.64
CA ALA A 99 -12.26 -14.02 -18.75
C ALA A 99 -11.61 -15.14 -17.93
N LYS A 100 -10.83 -16.01 -18.58
CA LYS A 100 -10.09 -17.09 -17.92
C LYS A 100 -9.02 -16.58 -16.95
N CYS A 101 -8.28 -15.53 -17.33
CA CYS A 101 -7.28 -14.92 -16.46
C CYS A 101 -7.91 -14.29 -15.22
N MET A 102 -9.03 -13.60 -15.37
CA MET A 102 -9.78 -12.99 -14.26
C MET A 102 -10.42 -14.06 -13.35
N GLU A 103 -11.00 -15.11 -13.93
CA GLU A 103 -11.59 -16.24 -13.18
C GLU A 103 -10.55 -16.99 -12.35
N LYS A 104 -9.38 -17.31 -12.94
CA LYS A 104 -8.31 -17.99 -12.21
C LYS A 104 -7.61 -17.06 -11.22
N GLY A 105 -7.49 -15.78 -11.56
CA GLY A 105 -6.79 -14.79 -10.75
C GLY A 105 -5.27 -14.97 -10.76
N LEU A 106 -4.56 -13.86 -10.54
CA LEU A 106 -3.10 -13.79 -10.67
C LEU A 106 -2.35 -14.80 -9.77
N LYS A 107 -2.81 -14.99 -8.52
CA LYS A 107 -2.16 -15.90 -7.56
C LYS A 107 -2.11 -17.35 -8.07
N ASN A 108 -3.21 -17.83 -8.66
CA ASN A 108 -3.29 -19.20 -9.17
C ASN A 108 -2.47 -19.37 -10.45
N ILE A 109 -2.48 -18.36 -11.35
CA ILE A 109 -1.64 -18.36 -12.56
C ILE A 109 -0.16 -18.44 -12.19
N GLN A 110 0.29 -17.65 -11.21
CA GLN A 110 1.66 -17.68 -10.72
C GLN A 110 2.02 -19.04 -10.08
N ALA A 111 1.11 -19.64 -9.32
CA ALA A 111 1.32 -20.97 -8.73
C ALA A 111 1.45 -22.06 -9.80
N ALA A 112 0.60 -22.03 -10.83
CA ALA A 112 0.68 -22.95 -11.97
C ALA A 112 2.01 -22.79 -12.73
N HIS A 113 2.43 -21.56 -13.02
CA HIS A 113 3.70 -21.29 -13.69
C HIS A 113 4.91 -21.85 -12.91
N ARG A 114 4.99 -21.57 -11.60
CA ARG A 114 6.06 -22.13 -10.74
C ARG A 114 6.06 -23.66 -10.73
N SER A 115 4.88 -24.28 -10.80
CA SER A 115 4.74 -25.73 -10.78
C SER A 115 5.22 -26.37 -12.09
N ASN A 116 4.95 -25.73 -13.24
CA ASN A 116 5.45 -26.19 -14.54
C ASN A 116 6.98 -26.06 -14.64
N GLN A 117 7.55 -24.94 -14.18
CA GLN A 117 9.00 -24.71 -14.19
C GLN A 117 9.80 -25.73 -13.37
N ARG A 118 9.18 -26.37 -12.38
CA ARG A 118 9.80 -27.46 -11.60
C ARG A 118 9.76 -28.81 -12.31
N LYS A 119 8.80 -29.03 -13.20
CA LYS A 119 8.65 -30.28 -13.97
C LYS A 119 9.55 -30.33 -15.20
N GLU A 120 9.99 -29.17 -15.67
CA GLU A 120 10.90 -29.01 -16.83
C GLU A 120 12.39 -29.08 -16.45
N ARG A 121 12.71 -29.30 -15.16
CA ARG A 121 14.07 -29.52 -14.64
C ARG A 121 14.27 -30.98 -14.31
#